data_AF-A0A8J7T5D3-F1
#
_entry.id   AF-A0A8J7T5D3-F1
#
_cell.length_a   1.000
_cell.length_b   1.000
_cell.length_c   1.000
_cell.angle_alpha   90.00
_cell.angle_beta   90.00
_cell.angle_gamma   90.00
#
_symmetry.space_group_name_H-M   'P 1'
#
loop_
_entity.id
_entity.type
_entity.pdbx_description
1 polymer ?
#
loop_
_entity_poly.entity_id
_entity_poly.type
_entity_poly.pdbx_seq_one_letter_code
_entity_poly.pdbx_strand_id
1 'polypeptide(L)'
;TLEFVTDGQRSGLITKEGDYADTALTAAARAEGRIVSVDVLPLADVLDRYGAPEAIDYLSLDVEGLDTRVMRHFPFDRYRFLAMTVERPTPELNRILFANKYHFVRNSLYDSFYVHESLPNFAEIPKRPFEQLPAKAF
;
A
#
# COMPACT_ATOMS: atom_id res chain seq x y z
N THR A 1 14.19 12.93 -3.55
CA THR A 1 13.29 13.45 -2.50
C THR A 1 11.90 13.70 -3.07
N LEU A 2 10.88 13.76 -2.21
CA LEU A 2 9.51 14.21 -2.51
C LEU A 2 9.04 15.18 -1.41
N GLU A 3 8.01 15.96 -1.68
CA GLU A 3 7.36 16.80 -0.67
C GLU A 3 6.45 15.96 0.24
N PHE A 4 6.44 16.29 1.53
CA PHE A 4 5.67 15.60 2.56
C PHE A 4 5.00 16.63 3.47
N VAL A 5 3.69 16.46 3.71
CA VAL A 5 2.95 17.29 4.67
C VAL A 5 3.09 16.72 6.07
N THR A 6 3.44 17.57 7.03
CA THR A 6 3.45 17.22 8.46
C THR A 6 2.15 17.68 9.12
N ASP A 7 1.25 16.76 9.40
CA ASP A 7 -0.07 17.01 10.01
C ASP A 7 -0.51 15.89 10.97
N GLY A 8 0.44 15.35 11.73
CA GLY A 8 0.20 14.27 12.67
C GLY A 8 -0.22 12.99 11.95
N GLN A 9 -1.37 12.43 12.30
CA GLN A 9 -1.90 11.21 11.67
C GLN A 9 -2.38 11.43 10.23
N ARG A 10 -2.50 12.68 9.76
CA ARG A 10 -2.83 13.03 8.37
C ARG A 10 -1.60 13.51 7.61
N SER A 11 -0.44 12.96 7.96
CA SER A 11 0.80 13.28 7.25
C SER A 11 0.91 12.37 6.03
N GLY A 12 1.46 12.87 4.94
CA GLY A 12 1.56 12.08 3.71
C GLY A 12 2.41 12.73 2.63
N LEU A 13 2.74 11.94 1.62
CA LEU A 13 3.51 12.40 0.46
C LEU A 13 2.61 13.20 -0.49
N ILE A 14 3.12 14.34 -0.95
CA ILE A 14 2.44 15.16 -1.95
C ILE A 14 2.92 14.71 -3.32
N THR A 15 2.05 14.00 -4.03
CA THR A 15 2.26 13.62 -5.43
C THR A 15 0.95 13.71 -6.18
N LYS A 16 1.00 13.77 -7.52
CA LYS A 16 -0.22 13.83 -8.36
C LYS A 16 -1.13 12.61 -8.26
N GLU A 17 -0.60 11.48 -7.79
CA GLU A 17 -1.31 10.20 -7.73
C GLU A 17 -1.88 9.89 -6.34
N GLY A 18 -1.44 10.60 -5.29
CA GLY A 18 -1.81 10.31 -3.91
C GLY A 18 -2.93 11.21 -3.38
N ASP A 19 -3.39 10.91 -2.17
CA ASP A 19 -4.55 11.56 -1.55
C ASP A 19 -4.34 13.06 -1.25
N TYR A 20 -3.07 13.51 -1.25
CA TYR A 20 -2.68 14.90 -0.97
C TYR A 20 -2.51 15.79 -2.22
N ALA A 21 -2.83 15.28 -3.41
CA ALA A 21 -2.74 16.03 -4.66
C ALA A 21 -3.69 17.25 -4.69
N ASP A 22 -3.13 18.47 -4.76
CA ASP A 22 -3.88 19.72 -4.99
C ASP A 22 -5.08 19.96 -4.04
N THR A 23 -4.97 19.52 -2.78
CA THR A 23 -6.03 19.65 -1.79
C THR A 23 -5.96 20.99 -1.04
N ALA A 24 -7.09 21.42 -0.46
CA ALA A 24 -7.14 22.56 0.46
C ALA A 24 -6.23 22.37 1.68
N LEU A 25 -6.08 21.12 2.15
CA LEU A 25 -5.18 20.77 3.25
C LEU A 25 -3.72 21.02 2.85
N THR A 26 -3.30 20.57 1.66
CA THR A 26 -1.94 20.78 1.17
C THR A 26 -1.66 22.28 0.94
N ALA A 27 -2.64 23.04 0.44
CA ALA A 27 -2.52 24.49 0.30
C ALA A 27 -2.35 25.21 1.66
N ALA A 28 -3.15 24.85 2.67
CA ALA A 28 -3.02 25.39 4.02
C ALA A 28 -1.67 25.01 4.65
N ALA A 29 -1.25 23.75 4.52
CA ALA A 29 0.03 23.27 5.03
C ALA A 29 1.22 24.01 4.42
N ARG A 30 1.16 24.37 3.12
CA ARG A 30 2.17 25.23 2.48
C ARG A 30 2.21 26.62 3.10
N ALA A 31 1.06 27.25 3.29
CA ALA A 31 0.97 28.59 3.89
C ALA A 31 1.51 28.61 5.34
N GLU A 32 1.33 27.51 6.06
CA GLU A 32 1.77 27.35 7.46
C GLU A 32 3.20 26.81 7.61
N GLY A 33 3.92 26.57 6.50
CA GLY A 33 5.29 26.06 6.53
C GLY A 33 5.42 24.61 7.01
N ARG A 34 4.36 23.80 6.87
CA ARG A 34 4.29 22.38 7.28
C ARG A 34 4.65 21.40 6.16
N ILE A 35 5.36 21.85 5.14
CA ILE A 35 5.87 21.00 4.06
C ILE A 35 7.37 20.82 4.23
N VAL A 36 7.79 19.55 4.26
CA VAL A 36 9.20 19.16 4.30
C VAL A 36 9.55 18.35 3.06
N SER A 37 10.85 18.33 2.71
CA SER A 37 11.37 17.43 1.69
C SER A 37 11.93 16.18 2.35
N VAL A 38 11.49 15.01 1.90
CA VAL A 38 11.93 13.71 2.44
C VAL A 38 12.54 12.85 1.34
N ASP A 39 13.52 12.03 1.70
CA ASP A 39 14.01 10.98 0.81
C ASP A 39 12.99 9.85 0.72
N VAL A 40 12.86 9.28 -0.48
CA VAL A 40 11.98 8.17 -0.77
C VAL A 40 12.75 7.08 -1.48
N LEU A 41 12.42 5.83 -1.16
CA LEU A 41 13.03 4.64 -1.74
C LEU A 41 11.92 3.67 -2.15
N PRO A 42 12.13 2.89 -3.22
CA PRO A 42 11.33 1.69 -3.46
C PRO A 42 11.32 0.78 -2.23
N LEU A 43 10.20 0.10 -1.96
CA LEU A 43 10.10 -0.82 -0.82
C LEU A 43 11.17 -1.93 -0.90
N ALA A 44 11.45 -2.44 -2.10
CA ALA A 44 12.48 -3.45 -2.31
C ALA A 44 13.88 -3.00 -1.87
N ASP A 45 14.24 -1.73 -2.09
CA ASP A 45 15.53 -1.18 -1.68
C ASP A 45 15.65 -1.11 -0.15
N VAL A 46 14.54 -0.86 0.54
CA VAL A 46 14.48 -0.91 2.00
C VAL A 46 14.68 -2.34 2.50
N LEU A 47 14.01 -3.32 1.87
CA LEU A 47 14.16 -4.74 2.20
C LEU A 47 15.60 -5.22 1.96
N ASP A 48 16.20 -4.88 0.81
CA ASP A 48 17.58 -5.22 0.45
C ASP A 48 18.57 -4.61 1.46
N ARG A 49 18.38 -3.33 1.81
CA ARG A 49 19.27 -2.61 2.74
C ARG A 49 19.37 -3.28 4.11
N TYR A 50 18.28 -3.87 4.59
CA TYR A 50 18.21 -4.49 5.91
C TYR A 50 18.29 -6.01 5.88
N GLY A 51 18.57 -6.62 4.72
CA GLY A 51 18.70 -8.06 4.58
C GLY A 51 17.42 -8.81 4.95
N ALA A 52 16.26 -8.25 4.59
CA ALA A 52 14.98 -8.90 4.85
C ALA A 52 14.90 -10.24 4.11
N PRO A 53 14.21 -11.25 4.66
CA PRO A 53 14.01 -12.51 3.98
C PRO A 53 13.16 -12.33 2.72
N GLU A 54 13.37 -13.18 1.71
CA GLU A 54 12.54 -13.21 0.50
C GLU A 54 11.07 -13.57 0.79
N ALA A 55 10.82 -14.40 1.81
CA ALA A 55 9.50 -14.69 2.32
C ALA A 55 9.25 -13.94 3.63
N ILE A 56 8.29 -13.02 3.59
CA ILE A 56 7.92 -12.16 4.71
C ILE A 56 6.52 -12.57 5.17
N ASP A 57 6.30 -12.77 6.45
CA ASP A 57 5.02 -13.30 6.93
C ASP A 57 3.83 -12.37 6.68
N TYR A 58 4.03 -11.06 6.87
CA TYR A 58 2.93 -10.10 6.85
C TYR A 58 3.37 -8.70 6.39
N LEU A 59 2.51 -8.04 5.60
CA LEU A 59 2.59 -6.63 5.28
C LEU A 59 1.24 -5.94 5.57
N SER A 60 1.30 -4.81 6.26
CA SER A 60 0.20 -3.83 6.27
C SER A 60 0.61 -2.66 5.38
N LEU A 61 -0.21 -2.31 4.40
CA LEU A 61 0.07 -1.27 3.42
C LEU A 61 -1.01 -0.21 3.45
N ASP A 62 -0.62 0.97 3.91
CA ASP A 62 -1.39 2.21 3.86
C ASP A 62 -0.37 3.34 3.68
N VAL A 63 -0.32 3.88 2.46
CA VAL A 63 0.58 4.99 2.09
C VAL A 63 -0.23 6.17 1.55
N GLU A 64 -1.43 6.38 2.11
CA GLU A 64 -2.29 7.54 1.81
C GLU A 64 -2.51 7.74 0.30
N GLY A 65 -2.94 6.66 -0.36
CA GLY A 65 -3.27 6.63 -1.79
C GLY A 65 -2.12 6.23 -2.72
N LEU A 66 -0.92 5.99 -2.19
CA LEU A 66 0.25 5.59 -2.98
C LEU A 66 0.52 4.08 -3.02
N ASP A 67 -0.36 3.27 -2.45
CA ASP A 67 -0.22 1.81 -2.34
C ASP A 67 0.00 1.16 -3.70
N THR A 68 -0.78 1.61 -4.70
CA THR A 68 -0.63 1.13 -6.09
C THR A 68 0.74 1.47 -6.65
N ARG A 69 1.24 2.69 -6.39
CA ARG A 69 2.57 3.13 -6.86
C ARG A 69 3.69 2.33 -6.20
N VAL A 70 3.57 2.03 -4.90
CA VAL A 70 4.53 1.18 -4.17
C VAL A 70 4.60 -0.22 -4.79
N MET A 71 3.46 -0.82 -5.10
CA MET A 71 3.40 -2.21 -5.55
C MET A 71 3.55 -2.40 -7.07
N ARG A 72 3.35 -1.37 -7.89
CA ARG A 72 3.42 -1.44 -9.37
C ARG A 72 4.72 -2.04 -9.90
N HIS A 73 5.83 -1.76 -9.23
CA HIS A 73 7.17 -2.21 -9.61
C HIS A 73 7.83 -3.06 -8.52
N PHE A 74 7.04 -3.56 -7.57
CA PHE A 74 7.56 -4.44 -6.53
C PHE A 74 7.99 -5.78 -7.15
N PRO A 75 9.20 -6.30 -6.85
CA PRO A 75 9.72 -7.52 -7.44
C PRO A 75 9.13 -8.77 -6.75
N PHE A 76 7.89 -9.10 -7.11
CA PHE A 76 7.15 -10.25 -6.55
C PHE A 76 7.77 -11.62 -6.86
N ASP A 77 8.69 -11.68 -7.83
CA ASP A 77 9.50 -12.86 -8.15
C ASP A 77 10.60 -13.12 -7.12
N ARG A 78 11.07 -12.07 -6.42
CA ARG A 78 12.08 -12.14 -5.37
C ARG A 78 11.48 -12.07 -3.98
N TYR A 79 10.62 -11.09 -3.73
CA TYR A 79 9.99 -10.90 -2.43
C TYR A 79 8.52 -11.29 -2.45
N ARG A 80 8.06 -11.99 -1.41
CA ARG A 80 6.65 -12.34 -1.20
C ARG A 80 6.22 -12.07 0.22
N PHE A 81 5.01 -11.57 0.37
CA PHE A 81 4.32 -11.45 1.65
C PHE A 81 3.34 -12.62 1.77
N LEU A 82 3.37 -13.40 2.85
CA LEU A 82 2.48 -14.55 3.00
C LEU A 82 1.04 -14.11 3.26
N ALA A 83 0.86 -13.00 3.97
CA ALA A 83 -0.39 -12.30 4.15
C ALA A 83 -0.22 -10.79 3.95
N MET A 84 -1.25 -10.12 3.43
CA MET A 84 -1.28 -8.67 3.25
C MET A 84 -2.60 -8.09 3.72
N THR A 85 -2.52 -6.95 4.39
CA THR A 85 -3.64 -6.03 4.59
C THR A 85 -3.35 -4.78 3.80
N VAL A 86 -4.29 -4.35 2.96
CA VAL A 86 -4.14 -3.15 2.13
C VAL A 86 -5.34 -2.25 2.35
N GLU A 87 -5.10 -0.98 2.68
CA GLU A 87 -6.16 0.01 2.78
C GLU A 87 -6.70 0.32 1.37
N ARG A 88 -8.00 0.07 1.15
CA ARG A 88 -8.77 0.39 -0.07
C ARG A 88 -7.99 0.21 -1.39
N PRO A 89 -7.49 -1.00 -1.70
CA PRO A 89 -6.70 -1.22 -2.90
C PRO A 89 -7.48 -0.84 -4.16
N THR A 90 -6.82 -0.10 -5.05
CA THR A 90 -7.40 0.27 -6.35
C THR A 90 -7.68 -0.98 -7.21
N PRO A 91 -8.54 -0.89 -8.24
CA PRO A 91 -8.70 -1.97 -9.20
C PRO A 91 -7.40 -2.37 -9.90
N GLU A 92 -6.45 -1.45 -10.05
CA GLU A 92 -5.12 -1.76 -10.58
C GLU A 92 -4.32 -2.61 -9.59
N LEU A 93 -4.23 -2.17 -8.32
CA LEU A 93 -3.50 -2.90 -7.29
C LEU A 93 -4.06 -4.32 -7.11
N ASN A 94 -5.38 -4.47 -7.10
CA ASN A 94 -6.04 -5.78 -7.08
C ASN A 94 -5.56 -6.69 -8.22
N ARG A 95 -5.51 -6.18 -9.46
CA ARG A 95 -5.01 -6.95 -10.62
C ARG A 95 -3.55 -7.34 -10.46
N ILE A 96 -2.70 -6.43 -9.96
CA ILE A 96 -1.29 -6.72 -9.68
C ILE A 96 -1.17 -7.87 -8.67
N LEU A 97 -1.91 -7.79 -7.55
CA LEU A 97 -1.88 -8.83 -6.51
C LEU A 97 -2.37 -10.18 -7.05
N PHE A 98 -3.48 -10.21 -7.79
CA PHE A 98 -4.00 -11.45 -8.37
C PHE A 98 -3.04 -12.07 -9.40
N ALA A 99 -2.39 -11.25 -10.22
CA ALA A 99 -1.36 -11.71 -11.17
C ALA A 99 -0.17 -12.35 -10.46
N ASN A 100 0.13 -11.89 -9.23
CA ASN A 100 1.22 -12.37 -8.39
C ASN A 100 0.76 -13.35 -7.30
N LYS A 101 -0.28 -14.16 -7.59
CA LYS A 101 -0.70 -15.32 -6.77
C LYS A 101 -1.20 -14.98 -5.37
N TYR A 102 -1.63 -13.74 -5.16
CA TYR A 102 -2.39 -13.37 -3.98
C TYR A 102 -3.86 -13.66 -4.19
N HIS A 103 -4.50 -14.20 -3.16
CA HIS A 103 -5.91 -14.51 -3.14
C HIS A 103 -6.60 -13.61 -2.13
N PHE A 104 -7.69 -12.98 -2.57
CA PHE A 104 -8.58 -12.22 -1.71
C PHE A 104 -9.20 -13.13 -0.64
N VAL A 105 -9.20 -12.66 0.61
CA VAL A 105 -9.80 -13.34 1.75
C VAL A 105 -11.14 -12.70 2.10
N ARG A 106 -11.14 -11.40 2.42
CA ARG A 106 -12.34 -10.61 2.75
C ARG A 106 -11.99 -9.12 2.77
N ASN A 107 -13.03 -8.29 2.76
CA ASN A 107 -12.95 -6.90 3.20
C ASN A 107 -13.33 -6.80 4.69
N SER A 108 -12.78 -5.80 5.38
CA SER A 108 -13.24 -5.33 6.69
C SER A 108 -13.10 -3.82 6.74
N LEU A 109 -14.21 -3.09 6.88
CA LEU A 109 -14.24 -1.63 6.83
C LEU A 109 -13.56 -1.11 5.55
N TYR A 110 -12.36 -0.53 5.68
CA TYR A 110 -11.58 0.05 4.60
C TYR A 110 -10.45 -0.87 4.11
N ASP A 111 -10.24 -2.00 4.77
CA ASP A 111 -9.13 -2.89 4.50
C ASP A 111 -9.57 -4.10 3.68
N SER A 112 -8.72 -4.49 2.73
CA SER A 112 -8.80 -5.75 2.01
C SER A 112 -7.67 -6.68 2.44
N PHE A 113 -8.02 -7.94 2.73
CA PHE A 113 -7.09 -8.96 3.20
C PHE A 113 -6.76 -9.93 2.07
N TYR A 114 -5.47 -10.24 1.91
CA TYR A 114 -4.96 -11.17 0.91
C TYR A 114 -3.99 -12.16 1.54
N VAL A 115 -3.92 -13.35 0.96
CA VAL A 115 -2.91 -14.37 1.28
C VAL A 115 -2.27 -14.90 0.02
N HIS A 116 -0.97 -15.14 0.04
CA HIS A 116 -0.26 -15.75 -1.07
C HIS A 116 -0.49 -17.27 -1.07
N GLU A 117 -0.56 -17.90 -2.25
CA GLU A 117 -0.83 -19.34 -2.38
C GLU A 117 0.23 -20.24 -1.73
N SER A 118 1.43 -19.70 -1.47
CA SER A 118 2.51 -20.40 -0.77
C SER A 118 2.41 -20.39 0.77
N LEU A 119 1.40 -19.76 1.36
CA LEU A 119 1.21 -19.79 2.81
C LEU A 119 0.92 -21.24 3.27
N PRO A 120 1.58 -21.79 4.31
CA PRO A 120 1.50 -23.23 4.63
C PRO A 120 0.08 -23.78 4.84
N ASN A 121 -0.80 -23.00 5.46
CA ASN A 121 -2.20 -23.35 5.69
C ASN A 121 -3.16 -22.66 4.70
N PHE A 122 -2.68 -22.29 3.50
CA PHE A 122 -3.46 -21.55 2.50
C PHE A 122 -4.82 -22.19 2.20
N ALA A 123 -4.88 -23.52 2.10
CA ALA A 123 -6.11 -24.26 1.80
C ALA A 123 -7.16 -24.17 2.92
N GLU A 124 -6.74 -23.97 4.16
CA GLU A 124 -7.62 -23.91 5.34
C GLU A 124 -8.27 -22.53 5.51
N ILE A 125 -7.73 -21.49 4.86
CA ILE A 125 -8.20 -20.11 5.00
C ILE A 125 -9.48 -19.90 4.17
N PRO A 126 -10.63 -19.57 4.82
CA PRO A 126 -11.87 -19.28 4.11
C PRO A 126 -11.74 -17.99 3.28
N LYS A 127 -12.01 -18.09 1.98
CA LYS A 127 -11.95 -16.96 1.04
C LYS A 127 -13.36 -16.60 0.61
N ARG A 128 -13.75 -15.34 0.80
CA ARG A 128 -15.02 -14.80 0.31
C ARG A 128 -14.90 -14.46 -1.19
N PRO A 129 -16.03 -14.35 -1.91
CA PRO A 129 -16.02 -13.76 -3.26
C PRO A 129 -15.40 -12.36 -3.23
N PHE A 130 -14.62 -12.04 -4.25
CA PHE A 130 -13.99 -10.71 -4.36
C PHE A 130 -15.05 -9.61 -4.50
N GLU A 131 -14.83 -8.52 -3.77
CA GLU A 131 -15.62 -7.30 -3.83
C GLU A 131 -14.67 -6.11 -3.82
N GLN A 132 -14.78 -5.25 -4.84
CA GLN A 132 -13.97 -4.03 -4.93
C GLN A 132 -14.51 -2.99 -3.94
N LEU A 133 -13.67 -2.55 -2.99
CA LEU A 133 -14.01 -1.43 -2.13
C LEU A 133 -14.13 -0.13 -2.94
N PRO A 134 -15.07 0.76 -2.59
CA PRO A 134 -15.16 2.08 -3.22
C PRO A 134 -13.93 2.92 -2.89
N ALA A 135 -13.59 3.84 -3.81
CA ALA A 135 -12.55 4.83 -3.57
C ALA A 135 -12.83 5.67 -2.31
N LYS A 136 -11.79 6.27 -1.73
CA LYS A 136 -11.95 7.25 -0.64
C LYS A 136 -12.86 8.38 -1.14
N ALA A 137 -13.95 8.63 -0.41
CA ALA A 137 -14.76 9.83 -0.58
C ALA A 137 -14.18 10.88 0.36
N PHE A 138 -13.63 11.95 -0.21
CA PHE A 138 -13.10 13.10 0.52
C PHE A 138 -14.17 14.19 0.62
#